data_AF-A0A256YT28-F1
#
_entry.id   AF-A0A256YT28-F1
#
_cell.length_a   1.000
_cell.length_b   1.000
_cell.length_c   1.000
_cell.angle_alpha   90.00
_cell.angle_beta   90.00
_cell.angle_gamma   90.00
#
_symmetry.space_group_name_H-M   'P 1'
#
loop_
_entity.id
_entity.type
_entity.pdbx_description
1 polymer ?
#
loop_
_entity_poly.entity_id
_entity_poly.type
_entity_poly.pdbx_seq_one_letter_code
_entity_poly.pdbx_strand_id
1 'polypeptide(L)' 'MKEEDVILSLVKDLNQRHGNCDEPKLVKLATLLNINAEKVQKIKEELAQKGKLEVKGSNIFLP' A
#
# COMPACT_ATOMS: atom_id res chain seq x y z
N MET A 1 -7.29 15.08 2.82
CA MET A 1 -7.13 13.77 2.16
C MET A 1 -7.07 12.70 3.24
N LYS A 2 -7.75 11.56 3.06
CA LYS A 2 -7.64 10.43 3.98
C LYS A 2 -6.34 9.67 3.69
N GLU A 3 -5.64 9.26 4.73
CA GLU A 3 -4.37 8.49 4.62
C GLU A 3 -4.57 7.19 3.83
N GLU A 4 -5.75 6.56 3.93
CA GLU A 4 -6.14 5.39 3.11
C GLU A 4 -6.05 5.65 1.61
N ASP A 5 -6.55 6.80 1.16
CA ASP A 5 -6.58 7.16 -0.26
C ASP A 5 -5.15 7.33 -0.80
N VAL A 6 -4.28 7.93 0.01
CA VAL A 6 -2.86 8.11 -0.32
C VAL A 6 -2.14 6.76 -0.46
N ILE A 7 -2.34 5.86 0.50
CA ILE A 7 -1.74 4.51 0.48
C ILE A 7 -2.25 3.74 -0.74
N LEU A 8 -3.56 3.78 -0.99
CA LEU A 8 -4.15 3.11 -2.15
C LEU A 8 -3.59 3.67 -3.46
N SER A 9 -3.44 5.00 -3.56
CA SER A 9 -2.85 5.66 -4.73
C SER A 9 -1.39 5.28 -4.93
N LEU A 10 -0.60 5.20 -3.84
CA LEU A 10 0.79 4.74 -3.88
C LEU A 10 0.90 3.29 -4.36
N VAL A 11 0.05 2.40 -3.84
CA VAL A 11 0.03 1.00 -4.27
C VAL A 11 -0.38 0.89 -5.74
N LYS A 12 -1.36 1.68 -6.20
CA LYS A 12 -1.75 1.79 -7.61
C LYS A 12 -0.61 2.25 -8.49
N ASP A 13 0.06 3.34 -8.15
CA ASP A 13 1.15 3.88 -8.95
C ASP A 13 2.33 2.88 -9.02
N LEU A 14 2.67 2.24 -7.89
CA LEU A 14 3.71 1.21 -7.85
C LEU A 14 3.35 -0.04 -8.67
N ASN A 15 2.14 -0.58 -8.52
CA ASN A 15 1.68 -1.71 -9.35
C ASN A 15 1.63 -1.34 -10.83
N GLN A 16 1.20 -0.13 -11.17
CA GLN A 16 1.10 0.30 -12.57
C GLN A 16 2.48 0.49 -13.21
N ARG A 17 3.49 0.92 -12.45
CA ARG A 17 4.87 1.10 -12.95
C ARG A 17 5.70 -0.18 -12.95
N HIS A 18 5.53 -1.03 -11.94
CA HIS A 18 6.41 -2.19 -11.71
C HIS A 18 5.70 -3.55 -11.87
N GLY A 19 4.37 -3.58 -11.95
CA GLY A 19 3.58 -4.82 -11.94
C GLY A 19 3.42 -5.46 -10.56
N ASN A 20 4.08 -4.90 -9.54
CA ASN A 20 3.98 -5.29 -8.14
C ASN A 20 4.30 -4.08 -7.24
N CYS A 21 3.78 -4.10 -6.02
CA CYS A 21 4.12 -3.11 -5.00
C CYS A 21 4.87 -3.79 -3.86
N ASP A 22 6.18 -3.52 -3.72
CA ASP A 22 6.96 -4.01 -2.58
C ASP A 22 6.48 -3.32 -1.28
N GLU A 23 6.14 -4.12 -0.27
CA GLU A 23 5.77 -3.61 1.05
C GLU A 23 6.81 -2.64 1.66
N PRO A 24 8.13 -2.93 1.66
CA PRO A 24 9.12 -1.99 2.18
C PRO A 24 9.22 -0.69 1.37
N LYS A 25 8.92 -0.69 0.06
CA LYS A 25 8.84 0.55 -0.73
C LYS A 25 7.61 1.36 -0.36
N LEU A 26 6.46 0.69 -0.22
CA LEU A 26 5.22 1.35 0.20
C LEU A 26 5.40 2.05 1.54
N VAL A 27 5.97 1.36 2.53
CA VAL A 27 6.25 1.92 3.85
C VAL A 27 7.20 3.11 3.74
N LYS A 28 8.28 3.02 2.95
CA LYS A 28 9.18 4.16 2.72
C LYS A 28 8.47 5.38 2.13
N LEU A 29 7.66 5.19 1.09
CA LEU A 29 6.91 6.28 0.45
C LEU A 29 5.87 6.88 1.39
N ALA A 30 5.19 6.05 2.16
CA ALA A 30 4.21 6.51 3.14
C ALA A 30 4.87 7.30 4.28
N THR A 31 6.03 6.86 4.77
CA THR A 31 6.83 7.60 5.76
C THR A 31 7.26 8.97 5.23
N LEU A 32 7.62 9.08 3.95
CA LEU A 32 7.93 10.38 3.31
C LEU A 32 6.71 11.33 3.30
N LEU A 33 5.50 10.77 3.30
CA LEU A 33 4.23 11.51 3.36
C LEU A 33 3.74 11.72 4.81
N ASN A 34 4.60 11.51 5.82
CA ASN A 34 4.26 11.59 7.24
C ASN A 34 3.22 10.55 7.71
N ILE A 35 3.10 9.42 7.01
CA ILE A 35 2.23 8.31 7.40
C ILE A 35 3.08 7.26 8.13
N ASN A 36 2.74 7.00 9.39
CA ASN A 36 3.45 6.01 10.21
C ASN A 36 3.32 4.59 9.65
N ALA A 37 4.38 3.79 9.77
CA ALA A 37 4.40 2.40 9.33
C ALA A 37 3.27 1.55 9.93
N GLU A 38 2.89 1.78 11.19
CA GLU A 38 1.73 1.12 11.82
C GLU A 38 0.41 1.45 11.11
N LYS A 39 0.22 2.71 10.70
CA LYS A 39 -0.97 3.12 9.94
C LYS A 39 -0.95 2.48 8.55
N VAL A 40 0.21 2.43 7.90
CA VAL A 40 0.37 1.73 6.61
C VAL A 40 -0.05 0.29 6.72
N GLN A 41 0.39 -0.43 7.77
CA GLN A 41 0.00 -1.82 8.00
C GLN A 41 -1.51 -1.96 8.22
N LYS A 42 -2.10 -1.15 9.11
CA LYS A 42 -3.55 -1.16 9.34
C LYS A 42 -4.35 -0.93 8.06
N ILE A 43 -4.00 0.11 7.30
CA ILE A 43 -4.67 0.46 6.06
C ILE A 43 -4.49 -0.66 5.03
N LYS A 44 -3.29 -1.22 4.91
CA LYS A 44 -3.00 -2.36 4.02
C LYS A 44 -3.88 -3.56 4.38
N GLU A 45 -3.97 -3.91 5.66
CA GLU A 45 -4.82 -5.01 6.13
C GLU A 45 -6.30 -4.75 5.87
N GLU A 46 -6.80 -3.54 6.14
CA GLU A 46 -8.18 -3.17 5.81
C GLU A 46 -8.47 -3.27 4.31
N LEU A 47 -7.55 -2.77 3.48
CA LEU A 47 -7.69 -2.84 2.03
C LEU A 47 -7.61 -4.28 1.50
N ALA A 48 -6.77 -5.12 2.10
CA ALA A 48 -6.70 -6.54 1.79
C ALA A 48 -8.00 -7.27 2.19
N GLN A 49 -8.52 -7.01 3.40
CA GLN A 49 -9.80 -7.56 3.86
C GLN A 49 -10.98 -7.10 2.99
N LYS A 50 -10.96 -5.85 2.50
CA LYS A 50 -11.94 -5.31 1.56
C LYS A 50 -11.79 -5.89 0.14
N GLY A 51 -10.80 -6.74 -0.11
CA GLY A 51 -10.53 -7.30 -1.43
C GLY A 51 -10.04 -6.25 -2.44
N LYS A 52 -9.46 -5.14 -1.96
CA LYS A 52 -8.85 -4.11 -2.81
C LYS A 52 -7.37 -4.33 -3.03
N LEU A 53 -6.72 -5.20 -2.24
CA LEU A 53 -5.30 -5.54 -2.36
C LEU A 53 -5.13 -7.06 -2.18
N GLU A 54 -4.24 -7.65 -2.96
CA GLU A 54 -3.76 -9.02 -2.77
C GLU A 54 -2.33 -8.99 -2.21
N VAL A 55 -2.13 -9.48 -1.00
CA VAL A 55 -0.78 -9.58 -0.42
C VAL A 55 -0.24 -10.99 -0.65
N LYS A 56 0.82 -11.13 -1.47
CA LYS A 56 1.55 -12.38 -1.69
C LYS A 56 2.98 -12.23 -1.18
N GLY A 57 3.22 -12.67 0.04
CA GLY A 57 4.51 -12.54 0.72
C GLY A 57 4.86 -11.07 0.95
N SER A 58 6.02 -10.62 0.46
CA SER A 58 6.46 -9.21 0.56
C SER A 58 5.91 -8.31 -0.56
N ASN A 59 5.16 -8.87 -1.52
CA ASN A 59 4.59 -8.15 -2.64
C ASN A 59 3.09 -7.93 -2.45
N ILE A 60 2.65 -6.73 -2.79
CA ILE A 60 1.26 -6.29 -2.75
C ILE A 60 0.81 -6.09 -4.20
N PHE A 61 -0.31 -6.68 -4.55
CA PHE A 61 -0.93 -6.64 -5.87
C PHE A 61 -2.28 -5.94 -5.77
N LEU A 62 -2.71 -5.36 -6.88
CA LEU A 62 -4.10 -4.95 -7.04
C LEU A 62 -4.83 -6.06 -7.79
N PRO A 63 -6.01 -6.48 -7.31
CA PRO A 63 -6.87 -7.43 -8.03
C PRO A 63 -7.42 -6.83 -9.33
#